data_AF-A0A3M5KEZ3-F1
#
_entry.id   AF-A0A3M5KEZ3-F1
#
_cell.length_a   1.000
_cell.length_b   1.000
_cell.length_c   1.000
_cell.angle_alpha   90.00
_cell.angle_beta   90.00
_cell.angle_gamma   90.00
#
_symmetry.space_group_name_H-M   'P 1'
#
loop_
_entity.id
_entity.type
_entity.pdbx_description
1 polymer ?
#
loop_
_entity_poly.entity_id
_entity_poly.type
_entity_poly.pdbx_seq_one_letter_code
_entity_poly.pdbx_strand_id
1 'polypeptide(L)'
;MAVTEPDDQPLELENGIIARHALLAQLGLARQLIDQHQPDRLVVLGGDCLVDLAPFAYLNERYDGDLAVLWVDAHPDVMTPRDFQHAHAMVMGNLLGEGDKDFVNAVKRPIKPANVMYAGLQETLEVESAFIKRLGLRSADAQALAHSSEPVLQWLEETGARHLAIHLDLDVLDPALFRSVLFAQPGVPASKFEGVAQGKMTIEQVVRLLTDVASAVDVVGLGIAEHLPWDALALQNMLTKLPLVGDRLPSHGTDS
;
A
#
# COMPACT_ATOMS: atom_id res chain seq x y z
N MET A 1 -0.15 -6.88 19.35
CA MET A 1 -0.89 -5.75 19.94
C MET A 1 -1.64 -5.06 18.80
N ALA A 2 -2.88 -4.61 19.02
CA ALA A 2 -3.62 -3.87 17.98
C ALA A 2 -2.87 -2.59 17.57
N VAL A 3 -3.20 -2.03 16.40
CA VAL A 3 -2.71 -0.70 15.99
C VAL A 3 -3.17 0.31 17.05
N THR A 4 -2.22 1.09 17.59
CA THR A 4 -2.53 2.10 18.61
C THR A 4 -3.09 3.33 17.91
N GLU A 5 -4.15 3.92 18.46
CA GLU A 5 -4.67 5.19 17.93
C GLU A 5 -3.58 6.28 18.00
N PRO A 6 -3.48 7.16 17.00
CA PRO A 6 -2.51 8.26 17.04
C PRO A 6 -2.72 9.15 18.26
N ASP A 7 -1.63 9.57 18.89
CA ASP A 7 -1.61 10.63 19.89
C ASP A 7 -0.67 11.77 19.45
N ASP A 8 -0.48 12.77 20.30
CA ASP A 8 0.38 13.92 19.99
C ASP A 8 1.88 13.60 20.10
N GLN A 9 2.27 12.36 20.45
CA GLN A 9 3.68 11.99 20.56
C GLN A 9 4.26 11.66 19.17
N PRO A 10 5.42 12.23 18.83
CA PRO A 10 6.09 11.87 17.59
C PRO A 10 6.56 10.42 17.66
N LEU A 11 6.45 9.72 16.52
CA LEU A 11 7.00 8.39 16.36
C LEU A 11 8.54 8.44 16.34
N GLU A 12 9.18 7.49 17.03
CA GLU A 12 10.64 7.44 17.13
C GLU A 12 11.30 6.89 15.87
N LEU A 13 12.50 7.41 15.52
CA LEU A 13 13.34 6.85 14.46
C LEU A 13 14.24 5.76 15.02
N GLU A 14 14.10 4.55 14.51
CA GLU A 14 14.70 3.35 15.09
C GLU A 14 15.43 2.56 14.00
N ASN A 15 16.76 2.57 14.05
CA ASN A 15 17.61 1.94 13.02
C ASN A 15 17.28 2.39 11.58
N GLY A 16 16.97 3.67 11.41
CA GLY A 16 16.66 4.26 10.09
C GLY A 16 15.20 4.14 9.66
N ILE A 17 14.33 3.50 10.45
CA ILE A 17 12.89 3.38 10.15
C ILE A 17 12.07 4.01 11.29
N ILE A 18 11.09 4.85 10.94
CA ILE A 18 10.17 5.45 11.92
C ILE A 18 9.21 4.38 12.47
N ALA A 19 9.04 4.34 13.80
CA ALA A 19 8.20 3.40 14.54
C ALA A 19 8.52 1.91 14.30
N ARG A 20 9.77 1.59 13.98
CA ARG A 20 10.21 0.24 13.60
C ARG A 20 9.69 -0.86 14.51
N HIS A 21 9.80 -0.70 15.84
CA HIS A 21 9.37 -1.76 16.76
C HIS A 21 7.85 -1.98 16.69
N ALA A 22 7.07 -0.90 16.55
CA ALA A 22 5.62 -0.99 16.41
C ALA A 22 5.24 -1.68 15.08
N LEU A 23 5.91 -1.32 13.98
CA LEU A 23 5.69 -1.93 12.67
C LEU A 23 6.00 -3.43 12.67
N LEU A 24 7.12 -3.85 13.24
CA LEU A 24 7.46 -5.29 13.36
C LEU A 24 6.47 -6.05 14.25
N ALA A 25 5.99 -5.43 15.33
CA ALA A 25 4.99 -6.04 16.20
C ALA A 25 3.62 -6.19 15.50
N GLN A 26 3.21 -5.20 14.69
CA GLN A 26 2.00 -5.25 13.88
C GLN A 26 2.12 -6.27 12.74
N LEU A 27 3.26 -6.33 12.07
CA LEU A 27 3.58 -7.34 11.05
C LEU A 27 3.45 -8.77 11.62
N GLY A 28 4.05 -9.00 12.79
CA GLY A 28 3.95 -10.29 13.49
C GLY A 28 2.51 -10.65 13.89
N LEU A 29 1.73 -9.68 14.37
CA LEU A 29 0.32 -9.90 14.69
C LEU A 29 -0.52 -10.20 13.44
N ALA A 30 -0.34 -9.44 12.37
CA ALA A 30 -1.02 -9.66 11.10
C ALA A 30 -0.76 -11.08 10.60
N ARG A 31 0.51 -11.51 10.61
CA ARG A 31 0.88 -12.88 10.24
C ARG A 31 0.22 -13.92 11.14
N GLN A 32 0.22 -13.71 12.45
CA GLN A 32 -0.43 -14.62 13.40
C GLN A 32 -1.94 -14.77 13.12
N LEU A 33 -2.65 -13.66 12.85
CA LEU A 33 -4.08 -13.69 12.54
C LEU A 33 -4.34 -14.43 11.22
N ILE A 34 -3.51 -14.20 10.20
CA ILE A 34 -3.62 -14.92 8.92
C ILE A 34 -3.40 -16.43 9.13
N ASP A 35 -2.36 -16.82 9.87
CA ASP A 35 -2.05 -18.23 10.14
C ASP A 35 -3.15 -18.96 10.94
N GLN A 36 -3.92 -18.24 11.77
CA GLN A 36 -5.07 -18.80 12.49
C GLN A 36 -6.23 -19.18 11.58
N HIS A 37 -6.44 -18.40 10.52
CA HIS A 37 -7.54 -18.61 9.58
C HIS A 37 -7.16 -19.45 8.36
N GLN A 38 -5.86 -19.51 8.03
CA GLN A 38 -5.32 -20.19 6.85
C GLN A 38 -6.13 -19.92 5.57
N PRO A 39 -6.42 -18.64 5.25
CA PRO A 39 -7.33 -18.32 4.17
C PRO A 39 -6.73 -18.65 2.79
N ASP A 40 -7.60 -18.99 1.85
CA ASP A 40 -7.22 -19.06 0.43
C ASP A 40 -7.20 -17.68 -0.23
N ARG A 41 -7.97 -16.73 0.31
CA ARG A 41 -8.10 -15.37 -0.22
C ARG A 41 -8.06 -14.32 0.88
N LEU A 42 -7.47 -13.17 0.59
CA LEU A 42 -7.38 -12.05 1.51
C LEU A 42 -7.88 -10.76 0.86
N VAL A 43 -8.66 -10.01 1.64
CA VAL A 43 -8.92 -8.59 1.38
C VAL A 43 -8.33 -7.83 2.56
N VAL A 44 -7.49 -6.84 2.27
CA VAL A 44 -6.81 -6.00 3.25
C VAL A 44 -7.32 -4.58 3.07
N LEU A 45 -8.01 -4.09 4.10
CA LEU A 45 -8.42 -2.69 4.17
C LEU A 45 -7.35 -1.96 4.97
N GLY A 46 -6.45 -1.31 4.26
CA GLY A 46 -5.17 -0.87 4.75
C GLY A 46 -5.19 0.43 5.54
N GLY A 47 -4.05 0.65 6.20
CA GLY A 47 -3.45 1.96 6.42
C GLY A 47 -2.47 2.24 5.28
N ASP A 48 -1.20 2.46 5.58
CA ASP A 48 -0.13 2.64 4.59
C ASP A 48 0.22 1.34 3.81
N CYS A 49 1.04 1.44 2.76
CA CYS A 49 1.36 0.31 1.86
C CYS A 49 2.05 -0.89 2.54
N LEU A 50 2.68 -0.72 3.72
CA LEU A 50 3.34 -1.82 4.41
C LEU A 50 2.37 -2.91 4.89
N VAL A 51 1.08 -2.60 5.00
CA VAL A 51 0.04 -3.56 5.44
C VAL A 51 -0.01 -4.83 4.61
N ASP A 52 0.40 -4.78 3.34
CA ASP A 52 0.37 -5.93 2.43
C ASP A 52 1.59 -6.86 2.56
N LEU A 53 2.61 -6.50 3.35
CA LEU A 53 3.80 -7.34 3.52
C LEU A 53 3.47 -8.75 4.02
N ALA A 54 2.74 -8.86 5.15
CA ALA A 54 2.33 -10.16 5.69
C ALA A 54 1.32 -10.90 4.80
N PRO A 55 0.21 -10.26 4.35
CA PRO A 55 -0.75 -10.86 3.44
C PRO A 55 -0.12 -11.43 2.17
N PHE A 56 0.74 -10.68 1.47
CA PHE A 56 1.27 -11.12 0.19
C PHE A 56 2.39 -12.15 0.37
N ALA A 57 3.22 -12.03 1.41
CA ALA A 57 4.17 -13.09 1.78
C ALA A 57 3.44 -14.40 2.08
N TYR A 58 2.33 -14.35 2.83
CA TYR A 58 1.50 -15.52 3.12
C TYR A 58 0.88 -16.11 1.85
N LEU A 59 0.27 -15.30 0.98
CA LEU A 59 -0.32 -15.80 -0.27
C LEU A 59 0.76 -16.42 -1.17
N ASN A 60 1.96 -15.84 -1.23
CA ASN A 60 3.06 -16.41 -2.01
C ASN A 60 3.51 -17.77 -1.43
N GLU A 61 3.54 -17.94 -0.10
CA GLU A 61 3.73 -19.27 0.53
C GLU A 61 2.59 -20.23 0.18
N ARG A 62 1.33 -19.78 0.31
CA ARG A 62 0.11 -20.57 0.10
C ARG A 62 -0.02 -21.09 -1.33
N TYR A 63 0.51 -20.35 -2.30
CA TYR A 63 0.52 -20.66 -3.72
C TYR A 63 1.91 -21.06 -4.22
N ASP A 64 2.73 -21.65 -3.35
CA ASP A 64 4.00 -22.30 -3.70
C ASP A 64 4.99 -21.42 -4.49
N GLY A 65 5.00 -20.11 -4.28
CA GLY A 65 5.88 -19.18 -4.99
C GLY A 65 5.47 -18.90 -6.43
N ASP A 66 4.22 -19.22 -6.79
CA ASP A 66 3.62 -19.02 -8.11
C ASP A 66 2.65 -17.83 -8.15
N LEU A 67 2.60 -17.03 -7.07
CA LEU A 67 1.75 -15.84 -6.99
C LEU A 67 2.29 -14.77 -7.95
N ALA A 68 1.42 -14.22 -8.80
CA ALA A 68 1.65 -12.95 -9.47
C ALA A 68 1.20 -11.79 -8.57
N VAL A 69 1.90 -10.67 -8.65
CA VAL A 69 1.56 -9.42 -7.96
C VAL A 69 1.44 -8.30 -8.96
N LEU A 70 0.24 -7.72 -9.02
CA LEU A 70 -0.01 -6.46 -9.71
C LEU A 70 0.04 -5.34 -8.66
N TRP A 71 1.06 -4.49 -8.76
CA TRP A 71 1.25 -3.34 -7.86
C TRP A 71 0.68 -2.09 -8.54
N VAL A 72 -0.54 -1.72 -8.17
CA VAL A 72 -1.25 -0.56 -8.73
C VAL A 72 -0.95 0.65 -7.86
N ASP A 73 -0.03 1.50 -8.31
CA ASP A 73 0.64 2.50 -7.48
C ASP A 73 1.32 3.54 -8.38
N ALA A 74 1.42 4.80 -7.93
CA ALA A 74 2.24 5.81 -8.57
C ALA A 74 3.75 5.60 -8.31
N HIS A 75 4.10 4.87 -7.24
CA HIS A 75 5.42 4.62 -6.71
C HIS A 75 5.79 3.11 -6.76
N PRO A 76 7.08 2.76 -6.70
CA PRO A 76 7.50 1.36 -6.79
C PRO A 76 7.71 0.66 -5.45
N ASP A 77 7.81 1.40 -4.33
CA ASP A 77 8.00 0.85 -2.97
C ASP A 77 9.22 -0.08 -2.80
N VAL A 78 10.32 0.26 -3.47
CA VAL A 78 11.58 -0.50 -3.45
C VAL A 78 12.71 0.20 -2.69
N MET A 79 12.41 1.29 -1.98
CA MET A 79 13.40 2.01 -1.20
C MET A 79 13.87 1.20 0.01
N THR A 80 15.01 1.60 0.57
CA THR A 80 15.56 1.04 1.81
C THR A 80 15.67 2.12 2.88
N PRO A 81 15.98 1.77 4.14
CA PRO A 81 16.25 2.76 5.21
C PRO A 81 17.43 3.70 4.93
N ARG A 82 18.22 3.43 3.88
CA ARG A 82 19.27 4.34 3.41
C ARG A 82 18.73 5.48 2.56
N ASP A 83 17.59 5.27 1.91
CA ASP A 83 16.98 6.17 0.94
C ASP A 83 15.85 6.97 1.59
N PHE A 84 15.00 6.32 2.38
CA PHE A 84 13.85 6.93 3.04
C PHE A 84 13.52 6.29 4.40
N GLN A 85 12.95 7.07 5.33
CA GLN A 85 12.73 6.64 6.71
C GLN A 85 11.37 5.98 6.97
N HIS A 86 10.41 6.13 6.05
CA HIS A 86 9.07 5.57 6.19
C HIS A 86 8.96 4.23 5.49
N ALA A 87 8.52 3.20 6.21
CA ALA A 87 8.56 1.82 5.76
C ALA A 87 7.56 1.47 4.64
N HIS A 88 6.54 2.30 4.42
CA HIS A 88 5.58 2.09 3.34
C HIS A 88 6.27 2.02 1.96
N ALA A 89 7.29 2.84 1.73
CA ALA A 89 8.11 2.84 0.51
C ALA A 89 9.10 1.65 0.38
N MET A 90 9.03 0.66 1.26
CA MET A 90 9.96 -0.48 1.30
C MET A 90 9.28 -1.84 1.05
N VAL A 91 7.94 -1.88 0.98
CA VAL A 91 7.18 -3.13 1.04
C VAL A 91 7.48 -4.05 -0.15
N MET A 92 7.55 -3.52 -1.37
CA MET A 92 7.84 -4.31 -2.56
C MET A 92 9.27 -4.83 -2.56
N GLY A 93 10.24 -3.99 -2.14
CA GLY A 93 11.62 -4.44 -1.92
C GLY A 93 11.69 -5.62 -0.94
N ASN A 94 11.01 -5.51 0.20
CA ASN A 94 10.96 -6.58 1.20
C ASN A 94 10.31 -7.86 0.65
N LEU A 95 9.21 -7.75 -0.11
CA LEU A 95 8.54 -8.90 -0.77
C LEU A 95 9.44 -9.59 -1.80
N LEU A 96 10.31 -8.84 -2.48
CA LEU A 96 11.33 -9.35 -3.41
C LEU A 96 12.58 -9.89 -2.69
N GLY A 97 12.65 -9.74 -1.37
CA GLY A 97 13.76 -10.23 -0.53
C GLY A 97 14.95 -9.27 -0.46
N GLU A 98 14.79 -8.00 -0.85
CA GLU A 98 15.83 -6.97 -0.79
C GLU A 98 15.37 -5.76 0.03
N GLY A 99 15.96 -5.56 1.20
CA GLY A 99 15.58 -4.45 2.06
C GLY A 99 16.13 -4.58 3.47
N ASP A 100 15.36 -4.08 4.43
CA ASP A 100 15.69 -4.21 5.83
C ASP A 100 15.62 -5.68 6.29
N LYS A 101 16.65 -6.12 7.03
CA LYS A 101 16.81 -7.53 7.42
C LYS A 101 15.62 -8.09 8.19
N ASP A 102 15.01 -7.33 9.11
CA ASP A 102 13.94 -7.89 9.95
C ASP A 102 12.63 -8.02 9.18
N PHE A 103 12.34 -7.08 8.28
CA PHE A 103 11.18 -7.16 7.38
C PHE A 103 11.37 -8.25 6.32
N VAL A 104 12.55 -8.36 5.71
CA VAL A 104 12.88 -9.43 4.75
C VAL A 104 12.79 -10.82 5.41
N ASN A 105 13.23 -10.97 6.66
CA ASN A 105 13.13 -12.25 7.37
C ASN A 105 11.68 -12.72 7.60
N ALA A 106 10.70 -11.80 7.56
CA ALA A 106 9.28 -12.15 7.62
C ALA A 106 8.75 -12.75 6.31
N VAL A 107 9.46 -12.56 5.19
CA VAL A 107 9.12 -13.07 3.87
C VAL A 107 9.86 -14.39 3.62
N LYS A 108 9.26 -15.51 4.04
CA LYS A 108 9.90 -16.84 3.95
C LYS A 108 10.19 -17.28 2.52
N ARG A 109 9.33 -16.86 1.58
CA ARG A 109 9.49 -17.11 0.14
C ARG A 109 9.35 -15.77 -0.59
N PRO A 110 10.47 -15.16 -1.01
CA PRO A 110 10.44 -13.95 -1.81
C PRO A 110 9.65 -14.15 -3.11
N ILE A 111 9.00 -13.08 -3.56
CA ILE A 111 8.29 -13.04 -4.84
C ILE A 111 9.34 -13.04 -5.96
N LYS A 112 9.07 -13.80 -7.02
CA LYS A 112 9.95 -13.81 -8.19
C LYS A 112 9.79 -12.47 -8.92
N PRO A 113 10.88 -11.77 -9.30
CA PRO A 113 10.77 -10.51 -10.06
C PRO A 113 9.90 -10.59 -11.32
N ALA A 114 9.95 -11.71 -12.04
CA ALA A 114 9.12 -11.94 -13.23
C ALA A 114 7.60 -11.97 -12.94
N ASN A 115 7.22 -12.26 -11.69
CA ASN A 115 5.85 -12.32 -11.21
C ASN A 115 5.37 -10.97 -10.64
N VAL A 116 6.10 -9.88 -10.85
CA VAL A 116 5.69 -8.54 -10.42
C VAL A 116 5.52 -7.64 -11.65
N MET A 117 4.41 -6.90 -11.67
CA MET A 117 4.21 -5.80 -12.61
C MET A 117 3.64 -4.59 -11.89
N TYR A 118 4.20 -3.42 -12.18
CA TYR A 118 3.63 -2.13 -11.77
C TYR A 118 2.60 -1.63 -12.78
N ALA A 119 1.50 -1.05 -12.28
CA ALA A 119 0.47 -0.41 -13.08
C ALA A 119 0.16 0.97 -12.51
N GLY A 120 0.24 2.00 -13.35
CA GLY A 120 0.08 3.39 -12.93
C GLY A 120 1.37 4.06 -12.48
N LEU A 121 2.51 3.35 -12.49
CA LEU A 121 3.82 3.85 -12.08
C LEU A 121 4.18 5.13 -12.82
N GLN A 122 4.65 6.13 -12.08
CA GLN A 122 5.02 7.44 -12.61
C GLN A 122 6.55 7.59 -12.66
N GLU A 123 7.02 8.83 -12.84
CA GLU A 123 8.46 9.13 -12.87
C GLU A 123 9.14 8.67 -11.56
N THR A 124 10.15 7.80 -11.68
CA THR A 124 10.88 7.24 -10.53
C THR A 124 12.21 7.94 -10.29
N LEU A 125 12.72 7.85 -9.06
CA LEU A 125 14.06 8.26 -8.69
C LEU A 125 15.12 7.32 -9.29
N GLU A 126 16.37 7.78 -9.36
CA GLU A 126 17.47 6.99 -9.94
C GLU A 126 17.65 5.62 -9.24
N VAL A 127 17.53 5.59 -7.91
CA VAL A 127 17.67 4.35 -7.11
C VAL A 127 16.58 3.34 -7.44
N GLU A 128 15.34 3.80 -7.64
CA GLU A 128 14.19 2.97 -7.98
C GLU A 128 14.28 2.48 -9.42
N SER A 129 14.59 3.37 -10.36
CA SER A 129 14.86 3.03 -11.76
C SER A 129 15.97 1.97 -11.90
N ALA A 130 17.04 2.11 -11.13
CA ALA A 130 18.14 1.14 -11.10
C ALA A 130 17.68 -0.22 -10.55
N PHE A 131 16.83 -0.22 -9.51
CA PHE A 131 16.25 -1.44 -8.93
C PHE A 131 15.35 -2.17 -9.93
N ILE A 132 14.38 -1.46 -10.53
CA ILE A 132 13.45 -1.98 -11.55
C ILE A 132 14.24 -2.60 -12.72
N LYS A 133 15.22 -1.86 -13.25
CA LYS A 133 16.04 -2.33 -14.38
C LYS A 133 16.88 -3.54 -14.03
N ARG A 134 17.49 -3.58 -12.84
CA ARG A 134 18.36 -4.69 -12.40
C ARG A 134 17.59 -5.99 -12.26
N LEU A 135 16.36 -5.93 -11.76
CA LEU A 135 15.51 -7.11 -11.56
C LEU A 135 14.64 -7.44 -12.77
N GLY A 136 14.60 -6.56 -13.78
CA GLY A 136 13.77 -6.74 -14.98
C GLY A 136 12.27 -6.65 -14.68
N LEU A 137 11.88 -5.82 -13.69
CA LEU A 137 10.48 -5.61 -13.32
C LEU A 137 9.75 -4.90 -14.47
N ARG A 138 8.51 -5.30 -14.70
CA ARG A 138 7.65 -4.69 -15.73
C ARG A 138 6.83 -3.56 -15.14
N SER A 139 6.54 -2.57 -15.97
CA SER A 139 5.70 -1.44 -15.59
C SER A 139 4.87 -0.97 -16.77
N ALA A 140 3.64 -0.52 -16.50
CA ALA A 140 2.84 0.28 -17.40
C ALA A 140 2.41 1.55 -16.66
N ASP A 141 2.67 2.72 -17.24
CA ASP A 141 2.24 4.00 -16.66
C ASP A 141 0.74 4.25 -16.90
N ALA A 142 0.23 5.33 -16.32
CA ALA A 142 -1.17 5.74 -16.49
C ALA A 142 -1.55 6.00 -17.97
N GLN A 143 -0.61 6.42 -18.82
CA GLN A 143 -0.88 6.68 -20.24
C GLN A 143 -1.05 5.37 -21.02
N ALA A 144 -0.18 4.39 -20.80
CA ALA A 144 -0.27 3.05 -21.37
C ALA A 144 -1.57 2.34 -20.97
N LEU A 145 -2.06 2.65 -19.77
CA LEU A 145 -3.31 2.12 -19.22
C LEU A 145 -4.49 3.09 -19.39
N ALA A 146 -4.40 4.13 -20.20
CA ALA A 146 -5.48 5.12 -20.28
C ALA A 146 -6.78 4.53 -20.84
N HIS A 147 -6.67 3.68 -21.86
CA HIS A 147 -7.81 3.17 -22.64
C HIS A 147 -7.83 1.65 -22.80
N SER A 148 -6.84 0.94 -22.23
CA SER A 148 -6.73 -0.51 -22.33
C SER A 148 -6.03 -1.09 -21.11
N SER A 149 -6.31 -2.37 -20.83
CA SER A 149 -5.64 -3.19 -19.82
C SER A 149 -4.63 -4.16 -20.46
N GLU A 150 -4.47 -4.11 -21.79
CA GLU A 150 -3.66 -5.03 -22.59
C GLU A 150 -2.24 -5.26 -22.06
N PRO A 151 -1.46 -4.22 -21.65
CA PRO A 151 -0.11 -4.46 -21.16
C PRO A 151 -0.06 -5.42 -19.95
N VAL A 152 -1.06 -5.33 -19.08
CA VAL A 152 -1.17 -6.18 -17.87
C VAL A 152 -1.69 -7.56 -18.23
N LEU A 153 -2.68 -7.65 -19.12
CA LEU A 153 -3.21 -8.94 -19.61
C LEU A 153 -2.14 -9.77 -20.32
N GLN A 154 -1.32 -9.13 -21.16
CA GLN A 154 -0.20 -9.77 -21.83
C GLN A 154 0.85 -10.27 -20.83
N TRP A 155 1.17 -9.49 -19.80
CA TRP A 155 2.07 -9.95 -18.73
C TRP A 155 1.52 -11.15 -17.97
N LEU A 156 0.23 -11.17 -17.65
CA LEU A 156 -0.42 -12.34 -17.01
C LEU A 156 -0.33 -13.59 -17.89
N GLU A 157 -0.58 -13.46 -19.19
CA GLU A 157 -0.44 -14.56 -20.14
C GLU A 157 1.01 -15.08 -20.20
N GLU A 158 1.99 -14.18 -20.28
CA GLU A 158 3.40 -14.54 -20.38
C GLU A 158 3.97 -15.16 -19.10
N THR A 159 3.49 -14.73 -17.93
CA THR A 159 3.87 -15.36 -16.64
C THR A 159 3.24 -16.73 -16.46
N GLY A 160 2.05 -16.95 -17.03
CA GLY A 160 1.27 -18.17 -16.83
C GLY A 160 0.79 -18.36 -15.38
N ALA A 161 0.84 -17.30 -14.57
CA ALA A 161 0.46 -17.35 -13.17
C ALA A 161 -1.04 -17.65 -13.03
N ARG A 162 -1.38 -18.52 -12.09
CA ARG A 162 -2.78 -18.93 -11.87
C ARG A 162 -3.49 -18.11 -10.80
N HIS A 163 -2.74 -17.42 -9.96
CA HIS A 163 -3.26 -16.64 -8.85
C HIS A 163 -2.60 -15.25 -8.84
N LEU A 164 -3.41 -14.24 -8.59
CA LEU A 164 -2.98 -12.84 -8.57
C LEU A 164 -3.32 -12.20 -7.22
N ALA A 165 -2.34 -11.50 -6.63
CA ALA A 165 -2.58 -10.51 -5.59
C ALA A 165 -2.47 -9.11 -6.19
N ILE A 166 -3.40 -8.23 -5.82
CA ILE A 166 -3.48 -6.86 -6.29
C ILE A 166 -3.26 -5.95 -5.09
N HIS A 167 -2.22 -5.12 -5.15
CA HIS A 167 -2.10 -3.97 -4.26
C HIS A 167 -2.66 -2.75 -4.98
N LEU A 168 -3.50 -1.98 -4.30
CA LEU A 168 -4.00 -0.70 -4.76
C LEU A 168 -3.60 0.38 -3.75
N ASP A 169 -2.51 1.08 -4.05
CA ASP A 169 -2.24 2.38 -3.45
C ASP A 169 -3.21 3.39 -4.07
N LEU A 170 -4.01 4.07 -3.25
CA LEU A 170 -4.96 5.06 -3.74
C LEU A 170 -4.28 6.29 -4.33
N ASP A 171 -3.00 6.54 -4.03
CA ASP A 171 -2.23 7.66 -4.55
C ASP A 171 -1.91 7.54 -6.05
N VAL A 172 -2.16 6.38 -6.67
CA VAL A 172 -2.18 6.18 -8.12
C VAL A 172 -3.27 7.03 -8.80
N LEU A 173 -4.30 7.41 -8.05
CA LEU A 173 -5.40 8.23 -8.51
C LEU A 173 -5.00 9.70 -8.61
N ASP A 174 -5.50 10.38 -9.65
CA ASP A 174 -5.31 11.82 -9.82
C ASP A 174 -5.91 12.59 -8.61
N PRO A 175 -5.09 13.32 -7.82
CA PRO A 175 -5.55 14.07 -6.66
C PRO A 175 -6.53 15.20 -7.02
N ALA A 176 -6.54 15.64 -8.29
CA ALA A 176 -7.53 16.58 -8.80
C ALA A 176 -8.92 15.95 -8.98
N LEU A 177 -9.03 14.61 -9.00
CA LEU A 177 -10.28 13.86 -9.18
C LEU A 177 -10.69 13.13 -7.87
N PHE A 178 -9.75 12.53 -7.16
CA PHE A 178 -9.97 11.84 -5.89
C PHE A 178 -9.16 12.50 -4.76
N ARG A 179 -9.84 13.03 -3.74
CA ARG A 179 -9.24 14.01 -2.80
C ARG A 179 -8.85 13.41 -1.45
N SER A 180 -8.97 12.10 -1.30
CA SER A 180 -8.64 11.39 -0.05
C SER A 180 -7.28 10.68 -0.14
N VAL A 181 -6.26 11.41 -0.58
CA VAL A 181 -4.87 10.96 -0.78
C VAL A 181 -3.91 12.06 -0.31
N LEU A 182 -2.63 11.71 -0.09
CA LEU A 182 -1.62 12.63 0.47
C LEU A 182 -1.53 13.95 -0.32
N PHE A 183 -1.48 13.84 -1.64
CA PHE A 183 -1.29 14.96 -2.57
C PHE A 183 -2.50 15.92 -2.64
N ALA A 184 -3.64 15.54 -2.05
CA ALA A 184 -4.86 16.35 -2.00
C ALA A 184 -5.07 17.04 -0.64
N GLN A 185 -4.05 17.06 0.24
CA GLN A 185 -4.17 17.65 1.58
C GLN A 185 -4.54 19.15 1.53
N PRO A 186 -5.69 19.55 2.11
CA PRO A 186 -6.10 20.95 2.14
C PRO A 186 -5.10 21.85 2.87
N GLY A 187 -4.81 23.02 2.29
CA GLY A 187 -3.94 24.03 2.90
C GLY A 187 -2.44 23.74 2.78
N VAL A 188 -2.05 22.63 2.15
CA VAL A 188 -0.64 22.34 1.83
C VAL A 188 -0.33 22.87 0.43
N PRO A 189 0.69 23.73 0.26
CA PRO A 189 1.06 24.23 -1.07
C PRO A 189 1.66 23.11 -1.92
N ALA A 190 1.38 23.12 -3.22
CA ALA A 190 1.90 22.12 -4.17
C ALA A 190 3.44 21.98 -4.14
N SER A 191 4.15 23.06 -3.79
CA SER A 191 5.62 23.05 -3.65
C SER A 191 6.15 22.11 -2.57
N LYS A 192 5.31 21.66 -1.62
CA LYS A 192 5.67 20.64 -0.63
C LYS A 192 5.89 19.26 -1.24
N PHE A 193 5.29 19.01 -2.40
CA PHE A 193 5.37 17.74 -3.13
C PHE A 193 6.18 17.87 -4.42
N GLU A 194 6.92 18.98 -4.59
CA GLU A 194 7.79 19.17 -5.75
C GLU A 194 8.82 18.04 -5.86
N GLY A 195 8.86 17.37 -7.01
CA GLY A 195 9.77 16.26 -7.27
C GLY A 195 9.27 14.90 -6.78
N VAL A 196 8.10 14.83 -6.15
CA VAL A 196 7.42 13.56 -5.83
C VAL A 196 6.38 13.30 -6.92
N ALA A 197 6.36 12.07 -7.44
CA ALA A 197 5.40 11.69 -8.44
C ALA A 197 3.98 11.67 -7.85
N GLN A 198 2.97 11.90 -8.69
CA GLN A 198 1.58 11.92 -8.27
C GLN A 198 0.76 11.08 -9.22
N GLY A 199 -0.29 10.43 -8.69
CA GLY A 199 -1.25 9.67 -9.46
C GLY A 199 -1.80 10.42 -10.66
N LYS A 200 -2.02 9.69 -11.74
CA LYS A 200 -2.62 10.20 -12.99
C LYS A 200 -3.78 9.34 -13.48
N MET A 201 -4.16 8.30 -12.72
CA MET A 201 -5.26 7.42 -13.09
C MET A 201 -6.60 7.92 -12.56
N THR A 202 -7.69 7.60 -13.27
CA THR A 202 -9.05 7.80 -12.75
C THR A 202 -9.58 6.54 -12.08
N ILE A 203 -10.62 6.69 -11.25
CA ILE A 203 -11.30 5.53 -10.64
C ILE A 203 -11.84 4.60 -11.73
N GLU A 204 -12.38 5.13 -12.83
CA GLU A 204 -12.90 4.32 -13.93
C GLU A 204 -11.79 3.51 -14.62
N GLN A 205 -10.58 4.07 -14.76
CA GLN A 205 -9.44 3.35 -15.30
C GLN A 205 -8.98 2.21 -14.38
N VAL A 206 -8.91 2.47 -13.07
CA VAL A 206 -8.57 1.44 -12.07
C VAL A 206 -9.63 0.35 -12.05
N VAL A 207 -10.93 0.70 -11.96
CA VAL A 207 -12.03 -0.27 -11.97
C VAL A 207 -12.02 -1.13 -13.23
N ARG A 208 -11.80 -0.53 -14.41
CA ARG A 208 -11.66 -1.28 -15.67
C ARG A 208 -10.50 -2.25 -15.58
N LEU A 209 -9.30 -1.76 -15.21
CA LEU A 209 -8.10 -2.59 -15.08
C LEU A 209 -8.35 -3.79 -14.16
N LEU A 210 -8.85 -3.55 -12.95
CA LEU A 210 -9.07 -4.60 -11.96
C LEU A 210 -10.16 -5.60 -12.40
N THR A 211 -11.18 -5.14 -13.12
CA THR A 211 -12.23 -6.02 -13.67
C THR A 211 -11.71 -6.89 -14.81
N ASP A 212 -10.89 -6.32 -15.71
CA ASP A 212 -10.30 -7.04 -16.83
C ASP A 212 -9.34 -8.13 -16.33
N VAL A 213 -8.45 -7.82 -15.38
CA VAL A 213 -7.52 -8.82 -14.82
C VAL A 213 -8.25 -9.90 -14.03
N ALA A 214 -9.28 -9.55 -13.25
CA ALA A 214 -10.10 -10.53 -12.52
C ALA A 214 -10.89 -11.47 -13.45
N SER A 215 -11.09 -11.08 -14.71
CA SER A 215 -11.69 -11.93 -15.74
C SER A 215 -10.68 -12.90 -16.38
N ALA A 216 -9.38 -12.64 -16.23
CA ALA A 216 -8.30 -13.40 -16.88
C ALA A 216 -7.57 -14.37 -15.91
N VAL A 217 -7.47 -14.03 -14.63
CA VAL A 217 -6.74 -14.82 -13.61
C VAL A 217 -7.49 -14.83 -12.28
N ASP A 218 -7.28 -15.87 -11.46
CA ASP A 218 -7.92 -15.94 -10.15
C ASP A 218 -7.31 -14.93 -9.16
N VAL A 219 -8.07 -13.91 -8.79
CA VAL A 219 -7.63 -12.92 -7.80
C VAL A 219 -7.84 -13.47 -6.40
N VAL A 220 -6.73 -13.64 -5.68
CA VAL A 220 -6.65 -14.23 -4.34
C VAL A 220 -6.23 -13.22 -3.28
N GLY A 221 -5.74 -12.05 -3.67
CA GLY A 221 -5.37 -10.96 -2.77
C GLY A 221 -5.85 -9.62 -3.32
N LEU A 222 -6.45 -8.78 -2.46
CA LEU A 222 -6.72 -7.38 -2.75
C LEU A 222 -6.38 -6.53 -1.52
N GLY A 223 -5.33 -5.73 -1.62
CA GLY A 223 -5.02 -4.67 -0.65
C GLY A 223 -5.44 -3.31 -1.17
N ILE A 224 -5.98 -2.47 -0.30
CA ILE A 224 -6.32 -1.06 -0.58
C ILE A 224 -5.63 -0.22 0.49
N ALA A 225 -4.69 0.64 0.09
CA ALA A 225 -3.81 1.39 0.98
C ALA A 225 -3.91 2.92 0.76
N GLU A 226 -3.30 3.68 1.67
CA GLU A 226 -3.07 5.13 1.59
C GLU A 226 -4.34 5.99 1.48
N HIS A 227 -5.45 5.52 2.05
CA HIS A 227 -6.65 6.34 2.18
C HIS A 227 -6.47 7.43 3.24
N LEU A 228 -6.39 8.69 2.81
CA LEU A 228 -6.22 9.87 3.67
C LEU A 228 -7.44 10.82 3.55
N PRO A 229 -8.54 10.54 4.27
CA PRO A 229 -9.82 11.24 4.08
C PRO A 229 -9.85 12.60 4.80
N TRP A 230 -9.15 13.59 4.25
CA TRP A 230 -8.98 14.91 4.86
C TRP A 230 -10.28 15.59 5.28
N ASP A 231 -11.32 15.53 4.45
CA ASP A 231 -12.62 16.12 4.77
C ASP A 231 -13.32 15.40 5.94
N ALA A 232 -13.21 14.08 6.02
CA ALA A 232 -13.79 13.31 7.11
C ALA A 232 -13.06 13.59 8.44
N LEU A 233 -11.73 13.70 8.39
CA LEU A 233 -10.91 14.07 9.55
C LEU A 233 -11.23 15.51 10.01
N ALA A 234 -11.34 16.45 9.07
CA ALA A 234 -11.72 17.83 9.37
C ALA A 234 -13.14 17.91 9.98
N LEU A 235 -14.10 17.16 9.42
CA LEU A 235 -15.46 17.08 9.94
C LEU A 235 -15.50 16.49 11.35
N GLN A 236 -14.79 15.38 11.59
CA GLN A 236 -14.68 14.79 12.92
C GLN A 236 -14.14 15.80 13.94
N ASN A 237 -13.03 16.48 13.60
CA ASN A 237 -12.42 17.51 14.45
C ASN A 237 -13.30 18.73 14.68
N MET A 238 -14.14 19.09 13.70
CA MET A 238 -15.14 20.14 13.86
C MET A 238 -16.20 19.69 14.86
N LEU A 239 -16.80 18.51 14.67
CA LEU A 239 -17.89 18.00 15.49
C LEU A 239 -17.51 17.82 16.96
N THR A 240 -16.27 17.39 17.26
CA THR A 240 -15.78 17.26 18.65
C THR A 240 -15.60 18.60 19.37
N LYS A 241 -15.61 19.73 18.64
CA LYS A 241 -15.45 21.08 19.18
C LYS A 241 -16.74 21.90 19.16
N LEU A 242 -17.82 21.38 18.58
CA LEU A 242 -19.11 22.07 18.54
C LEU A 242 -19.86 21.91 19.88
N PRO A 243 -20.55 22.97 20.35
CA PRO A 243 -21.40 22.88 21.54
C PRO A 243 -22.51 21.84 21.34
N LEU A 244 -22.97 21.22 22.43
CA LEU A 244 -23.98 20.15 22.47
C LEU A 244 -23.57 18.80 21.86
N VAL A 245 -22.55 18.77 20.98
CA VAL A 245 -22.04 17.54 20.37
C VAL A 245 -20.76 17.08 21.05
N GLY A 246 -19.78 18.00 21.20
CA GLY A 246 -18.47 17.73 21.79
C GLY A 246 -18.43 17.77 23.32
N ASP A 247 -19.46 18.36 23.94
CA ASP A 247 -19.58 18.40 25.40
C ASP A 247 -19.89 16.98 25.91
N ARG A 248 -18.85 16.26 26.36
CA ARG A 248 -19.06 15.09 27.22
C ARG A 248 -19.82 15.59 28.45
N LEU A 249 -21.11 15.27 28.56
CA LEU A 249 -21.90 15.55 29.75
C LEU A 249 -21.08 15.15 30.98
N PRO A 250 -20.96 16.02 32.00
CA PRO A 250 -20.34 15.61 33.24
C PRO A 250 -21.08 14.36 33.72
N SER A 251 -20.34 13.28 33.94
CA SER A 251 -20.87 12.13 34.65
C SER A 251 -21.46 12.67 35.94
N HIS A 252 -22.79 12.68 36.05
CA HIS A 252 -23.43 12.98 37.32
C HIS A 252 -22.91 11.93 38.31
N GLY A 253 -21.98 12.36 39.15
CA GLY A 253 -21.56 11.62 40.32
C GLY A 253 -22.83 11.30 41.09
N THR A 254 -23.10 10.01 41.24
CA THR A 254 -24.02 9.53 42.26
C THR A 254 -23.28 9.67 43.59
N ASP A 255 -23.29 10.87 44.14
CA ASP A 255 -23.01 11.06 45.56
C ASP A 255 -24.29 10.71 46.34
N SER A 256 -24.14 9.65 47.14
CA SER A 256 -24.93 9.21 48.31
C SER A 256 -26.43 8.92 48.15
#